data_AF-A0A1H1KLW5-F1
#
_entry.id   AF-A0A1H1KLW5-F1
#
_cell.length_a   1.000
_cell.length_b   1.000
_cell.length_c   1.000
_cell.angle_alpha   90.00
_cell.angle_beta   90.00
_cell.angle_gamma   90.00
#
_symmetry.space_group_name_H-M   'P 1'
#
loop_
_entity.id
_entity.type
_entity.pdbx_description
1 polymer ?
#
loop_
_entity_poly.entity_id
_entity_poly.type
_entity_poly.pdbx_seq_one_letter_code
_entity_poly.pdbx_strand_id
1 'polypeptide(L)'
;MSVPFRRYAVGRWESLWASHPYMSHRILIDLPARKVIAGEHRYFKEWHYMSLPDLEYMQQILNETFDDIFDEPQDYDFKLIDEPPYWAVCPWPWPRVPALTDDEEDAQDAGDE
;
A
#
# COMPACT_ATOMS: atom_id res chain seq x y z
N MET A 1 8.58 21.69 -24.99
CA MET A 1 9.45 20.85 -24.13
C MET A 1 8.52 20.01 -23.28
N SER A 2 8.45 18.70 -23.51
CA SER A 2 7.60 17.81 -22.69
C SER A 2 8.33 17.62 -21.36
N VAL A 3 7.72 18.05 -20.26
CA VAL A 3 8.17 17.66 -18.92
C VAL A 3 8.15 16.14 -18.87
N PRO A 4 9.20 15.43 -18.41
CA PRO A 4 9.12 13.99 -18.26
C PRO A 4 7.92 13.68 -17.35
N PHE A 5 6.95 12.95 -17.90
CA PHE A 5 5.81 12.48 -17.13
C PHE A 5 6.36 11.41 -16.18
N ARG A 6 6.59 11.81 -14.93
CA ARG A 6 7.03 10.89 -13.88
C ARG A 6 5.94 9.87 -13.68
N ARG A 7 6.26 8.61 -13.99
CA ARG A 7 5.27 7.52 -14.07
C ARG A 7 4.65 7.19 -12.72
N TYR A 8 5.41 7.37 -11.65
CA TYR A 8 5.03 6.90 -10.33
C TYR A 8 4.87 8.02 -9.32
N ALA A 9 4.00 7.80 -8.36
CA ALA A 9 3.92 8.59 -7.13
C ALA A 9 4.22 7.69 -5.93
N VAL A 10 5.13 8.14 -5.06
CA VAL A 10 5.43 7.47 -3.80
C VAL A 10 5.08 8.37 -2.63
N GLY A 11 4.32 7.83 -1.68
CA GLY A 11 3.85 8.61 -0.53
C GLY A 11 3.89 7.81 0.75
N ARG A 12 3.68 8.53 1.85
CA ARG A 12 3.42 7.95 3.16
C ARG A 12 2.03 8.35 3.62
N TRP A 13 1.38 7.43 4.30
CA TRP A 13 0.06 7.65 4.91
C TRP A 13 0.11 7.22 6.37
N GLU A 14 -0.54 7.94 7.26
CA GLU A 14 -0.89 7.38 8.58
C GLU A 14 -2.13 6.47 8.47
N SER A 15 -2.40 5.69 9.51
CA SER A 15 -3.35 4.59 9.36
C SER A 15 -4.73 5.03 8.96
N LEU A 16 -5.26 4.38 7.92
CA LEU A 16 -6.65 4.46 7.50
C LEU A 16 -7.52 3.42 8.21
N TRP A 17 -6.92 2.50 8.97
CA TRP A 17 -7.61 1.43 9.68
C TRP A 17 -7.91 1.82 11.12
N ALA A 18 -9.20 1.75 11.48
CA ALA A 18 -9.67 2.03 12.84
C ALA A 18 -9.07 1.08 13.90
N SER A 19 -8.75 -0.16 13.52
CA SER A 19 -8.09 -1.15 14.40
C SER A 19 -6.63 -0.82 14.69
N HIS A 20 -5.97 -0.06 13.80
CA HIS A 20 -4.53 0.18 13.86
C HIS A 20 -4.18 1.67 13.69
N PRO A 21 -4.70 2.60 14.52
CA PRO A 21 -4.67 4.05 14.26
C PRO A 21 -3.26 4.70 14.22
N TYR A 22 -2.21 3.97 14.58
CA TYR A 22 -0.81 4.44 14.58
C TYR A 22 0.06 3.74 13.54
N MET A 23 -0.53 2.92 12.67
CA MET A 23 0.21 2.24 11.61
C MET A 23 0.54 3.22 10.50
N SER A 24 1.80 3.33 10.10
CA SER A 24 2.17 4.13 8.93
C SER A 24 2.26 3.23 7.70
N HIS A 25 1.80 3.72 6.56
CA HIS A 25 1.89 3.08 5.27
C HIS A 25 2.86 3.82 4.38
N ARG A 26 3.51 3.11 3.47
CA ARG A 26 4.12 3.70 2.28
C ARG A 26 3.61 2.94 1.07
N ILE A 27 3.19 3.67 0.05
CA ILE A 27 2.60 3.07 -1.15
C ILE A 27 3.24 3.66 -2.40
N LEU A 28 3.22 2.86 -3.45
CA LEU A 28 3.65 3.23 -4.80
C LEU A 28 2.46 3.13 -5.74
N ILE A 29 2.19 4.24 -6.43
CA ILE A 29 1.12 4.36 -7.42
C ILE A 29 1.74 4.44 -8.81
N ASP A 30 1.23 3.65 -9.75
CA ASP A 30 1.43 3.85 -11.20
C ASP A 30 0.34 4.81 -11.67
N LEU A 31 0.74 6.04 -12.01
CA LEU A 31 -0.20 7.12 -12.36
C LEU A 31 -0.92 6.86 -13.69
N PRO A 32 -0.24 6.45 -14.79
CA PRO A 32 -0.94 6.08 -16.02
C PRO A 32 -1.97 4.97 -15.85
N ALA A 33 -1.69 3.99 -14.99
CA ALA A 33 -2.62 2.89 -14.71
C ALA A 33 -3.65 3.21 -13.62
N ARG A 34 -3.54 4.37 -12.95
CA ARG A 34 -4.29 4.75 -11.74
C ARG A 34 -4.34 3.62 -10.71
N LYS A 35 -3.19 2.99 -10.45
CA LYS A 35 -3.12 1.75 -9.68
C LYS A 35 -2.10 1.79 -8.56
N VAL A 36 -2.48 1.33 -7.36
CA VAL A 36 -1.54 0.98 -6.29
C VAL A 36 -0.85 -0.33 -6.66
N ILE A 37 0.47 -0.28 -6.88
CA ILE A 37 1.25 -1.42 -7.38
C ILE A 37 2.16 -2.04 -6.32
N ALA A 38 2.45 -1.32 -5.25
CA ALA A 38 3.17 -1.83 -4.09
C ALA A 38 2.81 -1.02 -2.85
N GLY A 39 2.94 -1.65 -1.69
CA GLY A 39 2.68 -1.03 -0.41
C GLY A 39 3.39 -1.77 0.70
N GLU A 40 3.72 -1.05 1.76
CA GLU A 40 4.20 -1.63 3.00
C GLU A 40 3.54 -0.92 4.17
N HIS A 41 3.19 -1.67 5.20
CA HIS A 41 2.76 -1.15 6.48
C HIS A 41 3.92 -1.21 7.48
N ARG A 42 3.93 -0.27 8.42
CA ARG A 42 4.94 -0.19 9.47
C ARG A 42 4.37 -0.73 10.77
N TYR A 43 4.90 -1.87 11.21
CA TYR A 43 4.52 -2.55 12.44
C TYR A 43 5.78 -2.83 13.29
N PHE A 44 5.69 -2.74 14.62
CA PHE A 44 6.84 -2.90 15.53
C PHE A 44 8.14 -2.18 15.11
N LYS A 45 8.03 -1.00 14.49
CA LYS A 45 9.13 -0.17 13.94
C LYS A 45 9.78 -0.70 12.65
N GLU A 46 9.35 -1.85 12.15
CA GLU A 46 9.80 -2.45 10.88
C GLU A 46 8.77 -2.26 9.77
N TRP A 47 9.21 -2.37 8.52
CA TRP A 47 8.33 -2.30 7.36
C TRP A 47 8.05 -3.70 6.84
N HIS A 48 6.78 -3.99 6.60
CA HIS A 48 6.30 -5.26 6.06
C HIS A 48 5.45 -5.00 4.83
N TYR A 49 5.58 -5.87 3.85
CA TYR A 49 4.83 -5.74 2.60
C TYR A 49 3.31 -5.91 2.82
N MET A 50 2.52 -5.14 2.07
CA MET A 50 1.06 -5.21 2.03
C MET A 50 0.58 -6.29 1.08
N SER A 51 -0.27 -7.19 1.57
CA SER A 51 -0.76 -8.32 0.78
C SER A 51 -1.57 -7.85 -0.44
N LEU A 52 -1.86 -8.74 -1.40
CA LEU A 52 -2.73 -8.39 -2.52
C LEU A 52 -4.10 -7.85 -2.04
N PRO A 53 -4.81 -8.48 -1.07
CA PRO A 53 -6.01 -7.91 -0.48
C PRO A 53 -5.80 -6.52 0.16
N ASP A 54 -4.69 -6.29 0.87
CA ASP A 54 -4.40 -4.97 1.45
C ASP A 54 -4.22 -3.91 0.37
N LEU A 55 -3.57 -4.26 -0.75
CA LEU A 55 -3.40 -3.35 -1.89
C LEU A 55 -4.72 -3.06 -2.59
N GLU A 56 -5.59 -4.07 -2.73
CA GLU A 56 -6.95 -3.89 -3.27
C GLU A 56 -7.80 -2.99 -2.36
N TYR A 57 -7.69 -3.18 -1.05
CA TYR A 57 -8.36 -2.32 -0.08
C TYR A 57 -7.83 -0.88 -0.11
N MET A 58 -6.51 -0.70 -0.17
CA MET A 58 -5.90 0.62 -0.35
C MET A 58 -6.38 1.28 -1.64
N GLN A 59 -6.39 0.54 -2.76
CA GLN A 59 -6.92 1.03 -4.03
C GLN A 59 -8.37 1.50 -3.90
N GLN A 60 -9.21 0.73 -3.19
CA GLN A 60 -10.61 1.11 -2.98
C GLN A 60 -10.72 2.43 -2.21
N ILE A 61 -9.95 2.62 -1.13
CA ILE A 61 -9.97 3.87 -0.37
C ILE A 61 -9.55 5.06 -1.25
N LEU A 62 -8.49 4.91 -2.05
CA LEU A 62 -8.06 5.97 -2.96
C LEU A 62 -9.16 6.31 -3.97
N ASN A 63 -9.78 5.31 -4.60
CA ASN A 63 -10.85 5.54 -5.56
C ASN A 63 -12.09 6.20 -4.94
N GLU A 64 -12.43 5.86 -3.69
CA GLU A 64 -13.66 6.35 -3.05
C GLU A 64 -13.49 7.71 -2.39
N THR A 65 -12.31 8.00 -1.84
CA THR A 65 -12.10 9.16 -0.96
C THR A 65 -11.07 10.16 -1.51
N PHE A 66 -10.13 9.71 -2.34
CA PHE A 66 -8.96 10.49 -2.76
C PHE A 66 -8.68 10.31 -4.26
N ASP A 67 -9.71 10.22 -5.11
CA ASP A 67 -9.55 9.88 -6.54
C ASP A 67 -8.70 10.90 -7.31
N ASP A 68 -8.65 12.14 -6.85
CA ASP A 68 -7.79 13.19 -7.37
C ASP A 68 -6.29 12.95 -7.11
N ILE A 69 -5.92 12.05 -6.19
CA ILE A 69 -4.50 11.68 -5.94
C ILE A 69 -3.79 11.14 -7.18
N PHE A 70 -4.53 10.56 -8.12
CA PHE A 70 -3.98 10.02 -9.35
C PHE A 70 -3.61 11.10 -10.37
N ASP A 71 -4.22 12.28 -10.26
CA ASP A 71 -3.99 13.42 -11.13
C ASP A 71 -3.06 14.44 -10.46
N GLU A 72 -3.23 14.67 -9.14
CA GLU A 72 -2.52 15.66 -8.34
C GLU A 72 -1.90 15.05 -7.06
N PRO A 73 -1.02 14.02 -7.16
CA PRO A 73 -0.47 13.32 -5.99
C PRO A 73 0.30 14.22 -5.02
N GLN A 74 0.88 15.32 -5.51
CA GLN A 74 1.63 16.27 -4.72
C GLN A 74 0.80 16.99 -3.63
N ASP A 75 -0.51 17.13 -3.82
CA ASP A 75 -1.42 17.75 -2.84
C ASP A 75 -1.62 16.85 -1.61
N TYR A 76 -1.22 15.59 -1.73
CA TYR A 76 -1.25 14.56 -0.69
C TYR A 76 0.14 14.24 -0.13
N ASP A 77 1.14 15.11 -0.36
CA ASP A 77 2.54 14.90 0.01
C ASP A 77 3.22 13.70 -0.71
N PHE A 78 2.66 13.21 -1.81
CA PHE A 78 3.32 12.19 -2.62
C PHE A 78 4.38 12.80 -3.53
N LYS A 79 5.51 12.11 -3.63
CA LYS A 79 6.62 12.49 -4.50
C LYS A 79 6.47 11.79 -5.84
N LEU A 80 6.45 12.58 -6.90
CA LEU A 80 6.57 12.09 -8.26
C LEU A 80 7.99 11.55 -8.52
N ILE A 81 8.10 10.33 -9.01
CA ILE A 81 9.38 9.65 -9.32
C ILE A 81 9.32 8.92 -10.67
N ASP A 82 10.48 8.77 -11.29
CA ASP A 82 10.62 8.09 -12.58
C ASP A 82 10.78 6.57 -12.42
N GLU A 83 11.42 6.13 -11.34
CA GLU A 83 11.72 4.73 -11.07
C GLU A 83 11.16 4.31 -9.70
N PRO A 84 10.57 3.10 -9.58
CA PRO A 84 10.12 2.57 -8.30
C PRO A 84 11.25 2.50 -7.27
N PRO A 85 10.98 2.80 -6.00
CA PRO A 85 11.98 2.62 -4.94
C PRO A 85 12.30 1.14 -4.74
N TYR A 86 13.51 0.85 -4.25
CA TYR A 86 14.00 -0.53 -4.05
C TYR A 86 13.03 -1.43 -3.28
N TRP A 87 12.40 -0.90 -2.23
CA TRP A 87 11.43 -1.66 -1.44
C TRP A 87 10.20 -2.08 -2.26
N ALA A 88 9.76 -1.29 -3.24
CA ALA A 88 8.58 -1.62 -4.05
C ALA A 88 8.84 -2.69 -5.11
N VAL A 89 10.11 -2.91 -5.47
CA VAL A 89 10.54 -3.91 -6.46
C VAL A 89 11.15 -5.15 -5.83
N CYS A 90 11.36 -5.12 -4.52
CA CYS A 90 11.96 -6.24 -3.82
C CYS A 90 10.95 -7.40 -3.79
N PRO A 91 11.39 -8.62 -4.14
CA PRO A 91 10.51 -9.77 -4.17
C PRO A 91 9.91 -10.03 -2.80
N TRP A 92 8.60 -10.26 -2.80
CA TRP A 92 7.85 -10.62 -1.62
C TRP A 92 8.50 -11.81 -0.90
N PRO A 93 8.92 -11.69 0.37
CA PRO A 93 9.46 -12.82 1.09
C PRO A 93 8.33 -13.82 1.34
N TRP A 94 8.38 -14.94 0.64
CA TRP A 94 7.53 -16.11 0.89
C TRP A 94 8.26 -17.09 1.82
N PRO A 95 7.60 -17.76 2.79
CA PRO A 95 6.19 -17.63 3.19
C PRO A 95 5.93 -16.44 4.13
N ARG A 96 4.66 -15.98 4.18
CA ARG A 96 4.21 -15.01 5.18
C ARG A 96 4.48 -15.58 6.56
N VAL A 97 5.12 -14.80 7.42
CA VAL A 97 5.22 -15.13 8.84
C VAL A 97 3.96 -14.54 9.48
N PRO A 98 2.99 -15.34 9.95
CA PRO A 98 1.74 -14.83 10.52
C PRO A 98 1.97 -13.90 11.71
N ALA A 99 3.09 -14.06 12.42
CA ALA A 99 3.48 -13.13 13.48
C ALA A 99 3.78 -11.70 13.01
N LEU A 100 3.89 -11.46 11.70
CA LEU A 100 4.25 -10.18 11.08
C LEU A 100 3.13 -9.59 10.21
N THR A 101 2.04 -10.32 10.00
CA THR A 101 0.87 -9.88 9.23
C THR A 101 -0.36 -10.19 10.08
N ASP A 102 -1.18 -9.20 10.41
CA ASP A 102 -2.44 -9.35 11.16
C ASP A 102 -3.54 -10.09 10.33
N ASP A 103 -3.13 -10.98 9.42
CA ASP A 103 -3.94 -12.06 8.89
C ASP A 103 -4.16 -13.03 10.06
N GLU A 104 -5.10 -12.71 10.95
CA GLU A 104 -5.71 -13.76 11.76
C GLU A 104 -6.29 -14.76 10.75
N GLU A 105 -5.71 -15.96 10.68
CA GLU A 105 -6.36 -17.08 9.99
C GLU A 105 -7.72 -17.23 10.67
N ASP A 106 -8.79 -16.82 9.97
CA ASP A 106 -10.16 -17.10 10.34
C ASP A 106 -10.25 -18.63 10.45
N ALA A 107 -10.04 -19.11 11.67
CA ALA A 107 -10.00 -20.51 11.98
C ALA A 107 -11.38 -21.03 11.59
N GLN A 108 -11.42 -21.77 10.49
CA GLN A 108 -12.59 -22.53 10.07
C GLN A 108 -13.01 -23.34 11.29
N ASP A 109 -14.05 -22.86 11.96
CA ASP A 109 -14.82 -23.62 12.93
C ASP A 109 -15.47 -24.74 12.14
N ALA A 110 -14.69 -25.80 11.95
CA ALA A 110 -15.18 -27.08 11.49
C ALA A 110 -16.11 -27.56 12.59
N GLY A 111 -17.40 -27.24 12.42
CA GLY A 111 -18.48 -27.69 13.28
C GLY A 111 -18.37 -29.19 13.48
N ASP A 112 -18.00 -29.58 14.69
CA ASP A 112 -18.15 -30.91 15.24
C ASP A 112 -19.55 -30.95 15.87
N GLU A 113 -20.52 -31.49 15.14
CA GLU A 113 -21.52 -32.50 15.59
C GLU A 113 -22.55 -32.82 14.49
#